data_AF-J4C7I2-F1
#
_entry.id   AF-J4C7I2-F1
#
_cell.length_a   1.000
_cell.length_b   1.000
_cell.length_c   1.000
_cell.angle_alpha   90.00
_cell.angle_beta   90.00
_cell.angle_gamma   90.00
#
_symmetry.space_group_name_H-M   'P 1'
#
loop_
_entity.id
_entity.type
_entity.pdbx_description
1 polymer ?
#
loop_
_entity_poly.entity_id
_entity_poly.type
_entity_poly.pdbx_seq_one_letter_code
_entity_poly.pdbx_strand_id
1 'polypeptide(L)'
;MYRNKPKIFENIEWFRNTPELEESVSTEFLRIFEGLEAPAIKQSFIFGVNSVTEAIENNERLCLVILFRWNVPSVMIQHIPVTCKRRNIDYLTFSKAVKLSRLPFKNVTCMAVKGESCELFKSLIR
;
A
#
# COMPACT_ATOMS: atom_id res chain seq x y z
N MET A 1 -4.03 -11.06 -36.18
CA MET A 1 -5.22 -10.56 -35.47
C MET A 1 -5.41 -11.36 -34.18
N TYR A 2 -4.83 -10.92 -33.06
CA TYR A 2 -5.16 -11.50 -31.75
C TYR A 2 -6.21 -10.61 -31.09
N ARG A 3 -7.34 -11.25 -30.80
CA ARG A 3 -8.59 -10.69 -30.32
C ARG A 3 -8.37 -9.83 -29.08
N ASN A 4 -8.99 -8.64 -29.10
CA ASN A 4 -9.18 -7.72 -27.99
C ASN A 4 -9.54 -8.49 -26.71
N LYS A 5 -8.56 -8.73 -25.84
CA LYS A 5 -8.85 -9.02 -24.43
C LYS A 5 -9.58 -7.78 -23.88
N PRO A 6 -10.67 -7.94 -23.12
CA PRO A 6 -11.42 -6.80 -22.63
C PRO A 6 -10.49 -5.89 -21.81
N LYS A 7 -10.32 -4.64 -22.24
CA LYS A 7 -9.60 -3.56 -21.52
C LYS A 7 -10.23 -3.20 -20.16
N ILE A 8 -11.15 -4.02 -19.67
CA ILE A 8 -11.91 -3.81 -18.43
C ILE A 8 -10.98 -3.84 -17.20
N PHE A 9 -9.86 -4.55 -17.27
CA PHE A 9 -8.85 -4.59 -16.20
C PHE A 9 -7.78 -3.49 -16.30
N GLU A 10 -7.72 -2.74 -17.40
CA GLU A 10 -6.75 -1.63 -17.57
C GLU A 10 -7.22 -0.32 -16.90
N ASN A 11 -8.51 -0.21 -16.57
CA ASN A 11 -9.14 1.01 -16.05
C ASN A 11 -9.37 1.02 -14.54
N ILE A 12 -8.48 0.39 -13.76
CA ILE A 12 -8.34 0.81 -12.37
C ILE A 12 -7.47 2.04 -12.43
N GLU A 13 -8.08 3.22 -12.31
CA GLU A 13 -7.37 4.48 -12.17
C GLU A 13 -6.51 4.43 -10.89
N TRP A 14 -5.32 3.87 -11.05
CA TRP A 14 -4.19 4.14 -10.18
C TRP A 14 -4.06 5.66 -10.16
N PHE A 15 -4.14 6.28 -8.97
CA PHE A 15 -3.89 7.70 -8.85
C PHE A 15 -2.56 7.99 -9.57
N ARG A 16 -2.62 8.75 -10.65
CA ARG A 16 -1.44 9.17 -11.41
C ARG A 16 -0.76 10.27 -10.60
N ASN A 17 -0.03 9.86 -9.56
CA ASN A 17 0.87 10.76 -8.87
C ASN A 17 1.95 11.19 -9.85
N THR A 18 2.33 12.46 -9.82
CA THR A 18 3.54 12.88 -10.54
C THR A 18 4.74 12.19 -9.90
N PRO A 19 5.83 11.93 -10.65
CA PRO A 19 7.03 11.32 -10.09
C PRO A 19 7.57 12.05 -8.85
N GLU A 20 7.46 13.39 -8.82
CA GLU A 20 7.90 14.24 -7.72
C GLU A 20 7.04 14.06 -6.47
N LEU A 21 5.72 13.93 -6.66
CA LEU A 21 4.81 13.65 -5.56
C LEU A 21 5.03 12.25 -4.99
N GLU A 22 5.22 11.25 -5.85
CA GLU A 22 5.52 9.89 -5.41
C GLU A 22 6.83 9.85 -4.60
N GLU A 23 7.86 10.54 -5.07
CA GLU A 23 9.14 10.64 -4.38
C GLU A 23 8.97 11.29 -2.99
N SER A 24 8.36 12.47 -2.92
CA SER A 24 8.10 13.17 -1.66
C SER A 24 7.32 12.31 -0.65
N VAL A 25 6.26 11.64 -1.09
CA VAL A 25 5.44 10.75 -0.24
C VAL A 25 6.24 9.53 0.20
N SER A 26 7.01 8.93 -0.70
CA SER A 26 7.85 7.76 -0.37
C SER A 26 8.96 8.10 0.63
N THR A 27 9.58 9.28 0.50
CA THR A 27 10.59 9.77 1.43
C THR A 27 10.00 9.99 2.82
N GLU A 28 8.83 10.63 2.90
CA GLU A 28 8.16 10.87 4.18
C GLU A 28 7.74 9.55 4.84
N PHE A 29 7.17 8.62 4.07
CA PHE A 29 6.86 7.28 4.55
C PHE A 29 8.08 6.55 5.10
N LEU A 30 9.20 6.55 4.37
CA LEU A 30 10.44 5.91 4.81
C LEU A 30 10.98 6.56 6.08
N ARG A 31 10.96 7.89 6.18
CA ARG A 31 11.37 8.63 7.37
C ARG A 31 10.59 8.18 8.61
N ILE A 32 9.27 8.05 8.49
CA ILE A 32 8.42 7.59 9.60
C ILE A 32 8.72 6.12 9.91
N PHE A 33 8.70 5.26 8.88
CA PHE A 33 8.85 3.81 9.02
C PHE A 33 10.21 3.40 9.62
N GLU A 34 11.31 4.01 9.16
CA GLU A 34 12.66 3.68 9.63
C GLU A 34 12.96 4.20 11.04
N GLY A 35 12.18 5.19 11.50
CA GLY A 35 12.20 5.67 12.88
C GLY A 35 11.50 4.73 13.88
N LEU A 36 10.77 3.72 13.40
CA LEU A 36 10.10 2.74 14.26
C LEU A 36 11.04 1.59 14.66
N GLU A 37 10.92 1.16 15.92
CA GLU A 37 11.59 -0.06 16.39
C GLU A 37 10.87 -1.33 15.88
N ALA A 38 11.60 -2.45 15.77
CA ALA A 38 11.06 -3.70 15.25
C ALA A 38 9.76 -4.20 15.95
N PRO A 39 9.60 -4.08 17.29
CA PRO A 39 8.35 -4.44 17.96
C PRO A 39 7.18 -3.54 17.53
N ALA A 40 7.42 -2.23 17.41
CA ALA A 40 6.43 -1.26 16.97
C ALA A 40 5.99 -1.55 15.52
N ILE A 41 6.91 -1.90 14.63
CA ILE A 41 6.59 -2.28 13.25
C ILE A 41 5.64 -3.49 13.20
N LYS A 42 5.87 -4.53 14.02
CA LYS A 42 4.97 -5.69 14.04
C LYS A 42 3.58 -5.38 14.60
N GLN A 43 3.51 -4.43 15.53
CA GLN A 43 2.24 -4.02 16.13
C GLN A 43 1.44 -3.12 15.19
N SER A 44 2.10 -2.18 14.52
CA SER A 44 1.49 -1.14 13.69
C SER A 44 1.07 -1.57 12.29
N PHE A 45 1.63 -2.66 11.76
CA PHE A 45 1.44 -3.03 10.35
C PHE A 45 0.90 -4.44 10.13
N ILE A 46 0.16 -4.59 9.04
CA ILE A 46 -0.20 -5.87 8.41
C ILE A 46 0.57 -5.96 7.10
N PHE A 47 1.16 -7.12 6.80
CA PHE A 47 1.99 -7.31 5.61
C PHE A 47 1.44 -8.39 4.69
N GLY A 48 1.58 -8.19 3.39
CA GLY A 48 1.22 -9.14 2.36
C GLY A 48 -0.20 -8.95 1.82
N VAL A 49 -0.37 -9.29 0.55
CA VAL A 49 -1.63 -9.11 -0.19
C VAL A 49 -2.80 -9.81 0.50
N ASN A 50 -2.62 -11.06 0.90
CA ASN A 50 -3.69 -11.88 1.49
C ASN A 50 -4.16 -11.31 2.83
N SER A 51 -3.24 -11.10 3.78
CA SER A 51 -3.57 -10.58 5.11
C SER A 51 -4.15 -9.17 5.07
N VAL A 52 -3.66 -8.31 4.16
CA VAL A 52 -4.26 -6.98 3.97
C VAL A 52 -5.66 -7.08 3.37
N THR A 53 -5.87 -7.96 2.37
CA THR A 53 -7.20 -8.16 1.77
C THR A 53 -8.19 -8.67 2.82
N GLU A 54 -7.80 -9.67 3.60
CA GLU A 54 -8.60 -10.23 4.69
C GLU A 54 -8.97 -9.16 5.73
N ALA A 55 -8.01 -8.33 6.16
CA ALA A 55 -8.27 -7.25 7.11
C ALA A 55 -9.28 -6.21 6.57
N ILE A 56 -9.18 -5.85 5.29
CA ILE A 56 -10.14 -4.94 4.64
C ILE A 56 -11.54 -5.58 4.53
N GLU A 57 -11.60 -6.87 4.20
CA GLU A 57 -12.85 -7.62 4.08
C GLU A 57 -13.57 -7.74 5.43
N ASN A 58 -12.80 -7.99 6.48
CA ASN A 58 -13.27 -8.09 7.87
C ASN A 58 -13.58 -6.75 8.55
N ASN A 59 -13.47 -5.61 7.84
CA ASN A 59 -13.67 -4.28 8.43
C ASN A 59 -12.75 -4.00 9.63
N GLU A 60 -11.52 -4.52 9.62
CA GLU A 60 -10.53 -4.13 10.60
C GLU A 60 -10.27 -2.62 10.50
N ARG A 61 -9.92 -2.00 11.65
CA ARG A 61 -9.62 -0.57 11.67
C ARG A 61 -8.26 -0.34 11.01
N LEU A 62 -8.29 0.07 9.75
CA LEU A 62 -7.11 0.43 8.95
C LEU A 62 -7.25 1.87 8.50
N CYS A 63 -6.15 2.61 8.41
CA CYS A 63 -6.18 3.99 7.90
C CYS A 63 -5.37 4.21 6.63
N LEU A 64 -4.44 3.32 6.31
CA LEU A 64 -3.63 3.47 5.11
C LEU A 64 -3.21 2.12 4.59
N VAL A 65 -3.37 1.90 3.29
CA VAL A 65 -2.87 0.72 2.56
C VAL A 65 -1.80 1.15 1.57
N ILE A 66 -0.64 0.51 1.58
CA ILE A 66 0.49 0.86 0.72
C ILE A 66 0.79 -0.31 -0.22
N LEU A 67 0.81 -0.02 -1.52
CA LEU A 67 1.04 -0.99 -2.59
C LEU A 67 2.39 -0.76 -3.26
N PHE A 68 3.25 -1.77 -3.26
CA PHE A 68 4.58 -1.72 -3.88
C PHE A 68 4.55 -2.38 -5.25
N ARG A 69 4.18 -1.62 -6.28
CA ARG A 69 3.91 -2.15 -7.64
C ARG A 69 5.14 -2.77 -8.30
N TRP A 70 6.33 -2.33 -7.94
CA TRP A 70 7.57 -2.91 -8.45
C TRP A 70 7.79 -4.35 -7.98
N ASN A 71 7.25 -4.72 -6.81
CA ASN A 71 7.55 -5.99 -6.15
C ASN A 71 6.55 -7.10 -6.51
N VAL A 72 5.50 -6.81 -7.29
CA VAL A 72 4.40 -7.74 -7.53
C VAL A 72 3.71 -7.49 -8.89
N PRO A 73 3.28 -8.55 -9.60
CA PRO A 73 2.44 -8.39 -10.78
C PRO A 73 1.17 -7.58 -10.45
N SER A 74 0.85 -6.57 -11.26
CA SER A 74 -0.28 -5.67 -10.98
C SER A 74 -1.60 -6.41 -10.82
N VAL A 75 -1.81 -7.52 -11.55
CA VAL A 75 -3.00 -8.37 -11.47
C VAL A 75 -3.28 -8.93 -10.06
N MET A 76 -2.25 -9.07 -9.22
CA MET A 76 -2.39 -9.58 -7.86
C MET A 76 -2.82 -8.53 -6.83
N ILE A 77 -2.67 -7.24 -7.14
CA ILE A 77 -2.96 -6.14 -6.20
C ILE A 77 -3.98 -5.15 -6.74
N GLN A 78 -4.40 -5.32 -8.00
CA GLN A 78 -5.33 -4.41 -8.68
C GLN A 78 -6.70 -4.32 -7.98
N HIS A 79 -7.13 -5.35 -7.27
CA HIS A 79 -8.39 -5.33 -6.52
C HIS A 79 -8.32 -4.44 -5.27
N ILE A 80 -7.15 -4.27 -4.66
CA ILE A 80 -7.00 -3.60 -3.36
C ILE A 80 -7.46 -2.13 -3.40
N PRO A 81 -7.06 -1.28 -4.38
CA PRO A 81 -7.58 0.08 -4.48
C PRO A 81 -9.10 0.17 -4.55
N VAL A 82 -9.74 -0.77 -5.26
CA VAL A 82 -11.20 -0.81 -5.41
C VAL A 82 -11.85 -1.12 -4.06
N THR A 83 -11.32 -2.09 -3.32
CA THR A 83 -11.83 -2.46 -2.00
C THR A 83 -11.57 -1.34 -0.97
N CYS A 84 -10.40 -0.69 -1.01
CA CYS A 84 -10.08 0.46 -0.14
C CYS A 84 -11.06 1.61 -0.35
N LYS A 85 -11.35 1.99 -1.62
CA LYS A 85 -12.35 3.03 -1.95
C LYS A 85 -13.74 2.70 -1.40
N ARG A 86 -14.18 1.43 -1.51
CA ARG A 86 -15.49 0.99 -0.99
C ARG A 86 -15.58 1.05 0.53
N ARG A 87 -14.45 0.89 1.22
CA ARG A 87 -14.35 0.92 2.69
C ARG A 87 -13.93 2.28 3.25
N ASN A 88 -13.75 3.30 2.38
CA ASN A 88 -13.23 4.61 2.75
C ASN A 88 -11.89 4.54 3.49
N ILE A 89 -10.95 3.74 2.95
CA ILE A 89 -9.59 3.58 3.45
C ILE A 89 -8.63 4.25 2.47
N ASP A 90 -7.73 5.11 2.95
CA ASP A 90 -6.71 5.71 2.12
C ASP A 90 -5.73 4.66 1.61
N TYR A 91 -5.22 4.90 0.40
CA TYR A 91 -4.18 4.04 -0.15
C TYR A 91 -3.14 4.83 -0.93
N LEU A 92 -1.91 4.33 -0.88
CA LEU A 92 -0.76 4.82 -1.64
C LEU A 92 -0.23 3.73 -2.54
N THR A 93 0.33 4.13 -3.66
CA THR A 93 1.03 3.22 -4.56
C THR A 93 2.40 3.75 -4.90
N PHE A 94 3.41 2.92 -4.72
CA PHE A 94 4.76 3.19 -5.18
C PHE A 94 5.01 2.39 -6.46
N SER A 95 5.27 3.11 -7.55
CA SER A 95 5.64 2.55 -8.84
C SER A 95 7.12 2.15 -8.90
N LYS A 96 7.97 2.85 -8.13
CA LYS A 96 9.40 2.54 -8.00
C LYS A 96 9.67 1.52 -6.89
N ALA A 97 10.84 0.89 -6.95
CA ALA A 97 11.31 0.01 -5.89
C ALA A 97 11.59 0.81 -4.61
N VAL A 98 10.95 0.42 -3.50
CA VAL A 98 11.18 1.00 -2.16
C VAL A 98 11.81 -0.07 -1.28
N LYS A 99 12.97 0.22 -0.68
CA LYS A 99 13.66 -0.69 0.24
C LYS A 99 13.22 -0.40 1.68
N LEU A 100 12.78 -1.44 2.39
CA LEU A 100 12.42 -1.36 3.80
C LEU A 100 13.47 -2.10 4.64
N SER A 101 14.44 -1.35 5.15
CA SER A 101 15.65 -1.86 5.82
C SER A 101 15.38 -2.60 7.13
N ARG A 102 14.28 -2.30 7.82
CA ARG A 102 13.91 -2.84 9.14
C ARG A 102 13.14 -4.17 9.11
N LEU A 103 12.83 -4.70 7.92
CA LEU A 103 12.01 -5.90 7.79
C LEU A 103 12.87 -7.16 7.58
N PRO A 104 12.47 -8.31 8.16
CA PRO A 104 13.20 -9.56 7.97
C PRO A 104 13.00 -10.18 6.56
N PHE A 105 12.12 -9.60 5.74
CA PHE A 105 11.85 -10.04 4.37
C PHE A 105 12.21 -8.95 3.36
N LYS A 106 12.75 -9.38 2.21
CA LYS A 106 13.35 -8.49 1.20
C LYS A 106 12.33 -7.70 0.38
N ASN A 107 11.17 -8.30 0.09
CA ASN A 107 10.19 -7.73 -0.85
C ASN A 107 8.81 -7.67 -0.21
N VAL A 108 8.39 -6.46 0.15
CA VAL A 108 7.01 -6.20 0.58
C VAL A 108 6.20 -5.85 -0.65
N THR A 109 5.11 -6.57 -0.88
CA THR A 109 4.22 -6.35 -2.02
C THR A 109 3.05 -5.42 -1.67
N CYS A 110 2.57 -5.55 -0.44
CA CYS A 110 1.46 -4.79 0.12
C CYS A 110 1.63 -4.71 1.63
N MET A 111 1.19 -3.60 2.23
CA MET A 111 1.07 -3.46 3.68
C MET A 111 -0.10 -2.54 4.04
N ALA A 112 -0.59 -2.65 5.27
CA ALA A 112 -1.59 -1.75 5.83
C ALA A 112 -1.15 -1.24 7.21
N VAL A 113 -1.50 0.00 7.52
CA VAL A 113 -1.32 0.64 8.82
C VAL A 113 -2.59 0.43 9.64
N LYS A 114 -2.44 -0.14 10.84
CA LYS A 114 -3.55 -0.35 11.77
C LYS A 114 -4.02 0.97 12.39
N GLY A 115 -5.29 0.98 12.79
CA GLY A 115 -6.03 2.11 13.35
C GLY A 115 -5.35 2.83 14.50
N GLU A 116 -4.66 2.07 15.36
CA GLU A 116 -3.96 2.59 16.53
C GLU A 116 -2.71 3.40 16.15
N SER A 117 -2.20 3.21 14.92
CA SER A 117 -0.96 3.84 14.44
C SER A 117 -1.21 4.98 13.45
N CYS A 118 -2.47 5.37 13.20
CA CYS A 118 -2.80 6.36 12.17
C CYS A 118 -2.22 7.74 12.43
N GLU A 119 -2.10 8.16 13.70
CA GLU A 119 -1.48 9.44 14.05
C GLU A 119 -0.04 9.56 13.57
N LEU A 120 0.69 8.44 13.47
CA LEU A 120 2.06 8.42 12.97
C LEU A 120 2.12 8.71 11.47
N PHE A 121 1.07 8.37 10.73
CA PHE A 121 1.01 8.46 9.27
C PHE A 121 0.05 9.53 8.78
N LYS A 122 -0.46 10.40 9.65
CA LYS A 122 -1.43 11.44 9.28
C LYS A 122 -0.94 12.42 8.21
N SER A 123 0.38 12.62 8.09
CA SER A 123 0.97 13.43 7.02
C SER A 123 0.80 12.82 5.63
N LEU A 124 0.45 11.52 5.55
CA LEU A 124 0.26 10.75 4.32
C LEU A 124 -1.22 10.45 4.02
N ILE A 125 -2.12 10.71 4.98
CA ILE A 125 -3.55 10.40 4.95
C ILE A 125 -4.30 11.70 4.61
N ARG A 126 -5.40 11.63 3.85
CA ARG A 126 -6.17 12.81 3.41
C ARG A 126 -7.49 12.97 4.17
#